data_AF-A0AAU7CHR0-F1
#
_entry.id   AF-A0AAU7CHR0-F1
#
_cell.length_a   1.000
_cell.length_b   1.000
_cell.length_c   1.000
_cell.angle_alpha   90.00
_cell.angle_beta   90.00
_cell.angle_gamma   90.00
#
_symmetry.space_group_name_H-M   'P 1'
#
loop_
_entity.id
_entity.type
_entity.pdbx_description
1 polymer ?
#
loop_
_entity_poly.entity_id
_entity_poly.type
_entity_poly.pdbx_seq_one_letter_code
_entity_poly.pdbx_strand_id
1 'polypeptide(L)'
;MNLNPSRADQGGECPPRRLYLLEPGWRVGQKVGNDREFCYMMAPGQDYYHRVYDGEIVVLRGDERLCMACAERRGLLSFAPKGLGEQLGIVEFAIDESAPEIELGMKDDID
;
A
#
# COMPACT_ATOMS: atom_id res chain seq x y z
N MET A 1 -21.49 -11.64 9.94
CA MET A 1 -20.19 -11.30 9.34
C MET A 1 -19.20 -11.22 10.49
N ASN A 2 -18.36 -12.24 10.68
CA ASN A 2 -17.42 -12.28 11.79
C ASN A 2 -16.19 -11.45 11.42
N LEU A 3 -16.11 -10.22 11.94
CA LEU A 3 -14.88 -9.45 11.94
C LEU A 3 -13.89 -10.18 12.86
N ASN A 4 -12.96 -10.95 12.28
CA ASN A 4 -11.83 -11.44 13.05
C ASN A 4 -11.05 -10.20 13.54
N PRO A 5 -10.90 -9.98 14.85
CA PRO A 5 -10.07 -8.89 15.34
C PRO A 5 -8.65 -9.15 14.83
N SER A 6 -8.07 -8.17 14.15
CA SER A 6 -6.67 -8.24 13.76
C SER A 6 -5.83 -8.46 15.02
N ARG A 7 -4.71 -9.20 14.92
CA ARG A 7 -3.77 -9.49 16.02
C ARG A 7 -3.26 -8.27 16.81
N ALA A 8 -3.64 -7.04 16.42
CA ALA A 8 -3.40 -5.81 17.17
C ALA A 8 -4.14 -5.73 18.53
N ASP A 9 -5.08 -6.64 18.82
CA ASP A 9 -5.89 -6.62 20.04
C ASP A 9 -5.24 -7.36 21.25
N GLN A 10 -4.00 -7.85 21.11
CA GLN A 10 -3.31 -8.67 22.14
C GLN A 10 -2.50 -7.84 23.16
N GLY A 11 -2.96 -6.65 23.55
CA GLY A 11 -2.42 -5.91 24.71
C GLY A 11 -0.96 -5.43 24.63
N GLY A 12 -0.25 -5.70 23.54
CA GLY A 12 1.06 -5.12 23.24
C GLY A 12 0.91 -3.79 22.52
N GLU A 13 1.72 -2.80 22.90
CA GLU A 13 1.70 -1.47 22.30
C GLU A 13 2.06 -1.54 20.81
N CYS A 14 1.05 -1.55 19.94
CA CYS A 14 1.25 -1.55 18.51
C CYS A 14 1.70 -0.14 18.10
N PRO A 15 2.92 0.04 17.56
CA PRO A 15 3.36 1.36 17.14
C PRO A 15 2.40 1.91 16.08
N PRO A 16 2.19 3.24 16.04
CA PRO A 16 1.28 3.83 15.07
C PRO A 16 1.76 3.51 13.65
N ARG A 17 0.81 3.06 12.80
CA ARG A 17 1.09 2.75 11.41
C ARG A 17 1.52 4.03 10.68
N ARG A 18 2.74 4.03 10.12
CA ARG A 18 3.24 5.17 9.34
C ARG A 18 2.76 5.08 7.90
N LEU A 19 2.40 6.23 7.35
CA LEU A 19 2.04 6.43 5.95
C LEU A 19 3.10 7.34 5.31
N TYR A 20 3.53 6.99 4.11
CA TYR A 20 4.53 7.68 3.33
C TYR A 20 3.90 8.17 2.04
N LEU A 21 4.24 9.40 1.68
CA LEU A 21 3.93 10.01 0.40
C LEU A 21 5.14 9.84 -0.51
N LEU A 22 4.96 9.07 -1.58
CA LEU A 22 5.95 8.79 -2.59
C LEU A 22 5.96 9.90 -3.65
N GLU A 23 7.09 9.99 -4.35
CA GLU A 23 7.43 11.02 -5.33
C GLU A 23 7.62 12.44 -4.75
N PRO A 24 8.75 13.11 -5.05
CA PRO A 24 8.98 14.47 -4.60
C PRO A 24 8.00 15.46 -5.27
N GLY A 25 7.69 16.54 -4.54
CA GLY A 25 6.81 17.62 -5.02
C GLY A 25 5.34 17.48 -4.62
N TRP A 26 4.91 16.29 -4.18
CA TRP A 26 3.61 16.11 -3.54
C TRP A 26 3.64 16.60 -2.08
N ARG A 27 2.52 17.17 -1.63
CA ARG A 27 2.33 17.63 -0.26
C ARG A 27 1.01 17.11 0.31
N VAL A 28 1.00 16.81 1.60
CA VAL A 28 -0.24 16.49 2.34
C VAL A 28 -0.90 17.79 2.77
N GLY A 29 -2.21 17.90 2.56
CA GLY A 29 -3.03 18.99 3.04
C GLY A 29 -4.34 18.47 3.62
N GLN A 30 -5.07 19.36 4.28
CA GLN A 30 -6.44 19.13 4.71
C GLN A 30 -7.34 20.11 4.00
N LYS A 31 -8.48 19.64 3.47
CA LYS A 31 -9.52 20.54 2.99
C LYS A 31 -10.08 21.32 4.17
N VAL A 32 -10.11 22.64 4.04
CA VAL A 32 -10.74 23.54 5.01
C VAL A 32 -11.82 24.36 4.31
N GLY A 33 -12.96 24.54 4.98
CA GLY A 33 -14.09 25.33 4.50
C GLY A 33 -15.03 24.56 3.59
N ASN A 34 -16.07 25.25 3.11
CA ASN A 34 -17.20 24.64 2.40
C ASN A 34 -17.13 24.75 0.86
N ASP A 35 -16.03 25.28 0.33
CA ASP A 35 -15.88 25.38 -1.13
C ASP A 35 -15.94 24.00 -1.79
N ARG A 36 -16.65 23.95 -2.92
CA ARG A 36 -16.78 22.73 -3.71
C ARG A 36 -15.48 22.48 -4.46
N GLU A 37 -14.70 21.56 -3.93
CA GLU A 37 -13.47 21.09 -4.55
C GLU A 37 -13.62 19.62 -4.97
N PHE A 38 -12.90 19.24 -6.01
CA PHE A 38 -12.96 17.91 -6.58
C PHE A 38 -11.56 17.31 -6.73
N CYS A 39 -11.48 15.99 -6.63
CA CYS A 39 -10.31 15.21 -6.96
C CYS A 39 -10.02 15.35 -8.45
N TYR A 40 -8.74 15.48 -8.82
CA TYR A 40 -8.29 15.68 -10.20
C TYR A 40 -8.48 14.44 -11.09
N MET A 41 -8.71 13.26 -10.49
CA MET A 41 -8.88 12.01 -11.22
C MET A 41 -10.20 11.31 -10.91
N MET A 42 -10.69 10.57 -11.90
CA MET A 42 -11.80 9.63 -11.76
C MET A 42 -11.23 8.23 -11.56
N ALA A 43 -11.86 7.41 -10.70
CA ALA A 43 -11.46 6.01 -10.62
C ALA A 43 -11.89 5.28 -11.92
N PRO A 44 -11.20 4.20 -12.30
CA PRO A 44 -11.62 3.35 -13.42
C PRO A 44 -13.09 2.93 -13.29
N GLY A 45 -13.86 3.12 -14.36
CA GLY A 45 -15.30 2.82 -14.40
C GLY A 45 -16.22 3.89 -13.79
N GLN A 46 -15.68 5.02 -13.34
CA GLN A 46 -16.48 6.17 -12.91
C GLN A 46 -16.40 7.29 -13.95
N ASP A 47 -17.51 8.01 -14.08
CA ASP A 47 -17.72 9.14 -14.98
C ASP A 47 -17.87 10.47 -14.22
N TYR A 48 -17.56 10.47 -12.92
CA TYR A 48 -17.65 11.63 -12.05
C TYR A 48 -16.37 11.80 -11.22
N TYR A 49 -16.03 13.06 -10.95
CA TYR A 49 -14.96 13.41 -10.03
C TYR A 49 -15.42 13.26 -8.58
N HIS A 50 -14.55 12.76 -7.71
CA HIS A 50 -14.83 12.69 -6.27
C HIS A 50 -14.86 14.08 -5.69
N ARG A 51 -15.94 14.40 -4.96
CA ARG A 51 -15.99 15.61 -4.17
C ARG A 51 -15.07 15.47 -2.97
N VAL A 52 -14.27 16.50 -2.70
CA VAL A 52 -13.45 16.61 -1.49
C VAL A 52 -14.25 17.32 -0.42
N TYR A 53 -14.39 16.70 0.74
CA TYR A 53 -15.18 17.23 1.86
C TYR A 53 -14.32 18.00 2.85
N ASP A 54 -14.95 18.90 3.60
CA ASP A 54 -14.29 19.62 4.70
C ASP A 54 -13.68 18.64 5.71
N GLY A 55 -12.45 18.92 6.13
CA GLY A 55 -11.66 18.06 7.00
C GLY A 55 -10.99 16.87 6.31
N GLU A 56 -11.27 16.60 5.03
CA GLU A 56 -10.67 15.48 4.29
C GLU A 56 -9.17 15.72 4.03
N ILE A 57 -8.36 14.68 4.24
CA ILE A 57 -6.94 14.71 3.89
C ILE A 57 -6.80 14.51 2.38
N VAL A 58 -6.00 15.36 1.77
CA VAL A 58 -5.72 15.35 0.33
C VAL A 58 -4.24 15.45 0.06
N VAL A 59 -3.85 15.07 -1.15
CA VAL A 59 -2.49 15.18 -1.64
C VAL A 59 -2.44 16.13 -2.83
N LEU A 60 -1.49 17.04 -2.80
CA LEU A 60 -1.47 18.23 -3.65
C LEU A 60 -0.13 18.35 -4.38
N ARG A 61 -0.17 18.68 -5.68
CA ARG A 61 1.02 19.04 -6.47
C ARG A 61 0.62 20.02 -7.59
N GLY A 62 1.01 21.29 -7.45
CA GLY A 62 0.52 22.34 -8.35
C GLY A 62 -0.99 22.45 -8.24
N ASP A 63 -1.69 22.33 -9.38
CA ASP A 63 -3.16 22.32 -9.46
C ASP A 63 -3.77 20.91 -9.31
N GLU A 64 -2.94 19.86 -9.23
CA GLU A 64 -3.41 18.51 -8.99
C GLU A 64 -3.77 18.34 -7.50
N ARG A 65 -5.03 18.00 -7.22
CA ARG A 65 -5.52 17.61 -5.89
C ARG A 65 -6.11 16.22 -5.94
N LEU A 66 -5.64 15.31 -5.10
CA LEU A 66 -6.10 13.93 -5.04
C LEU A 66 -6.68 13.61 -3.67
N CYS A 67 -7.84 12.94 -3.64
CA CYS A 67 -8.31 12.28 -2.42
C CYS A 67 -7.41 11.08 -2.11
N MET A 68 -7.42 10.62 -0.86
CA MET A 68 -6.53 9.53 -0.42
C MET A 68 -6.71 8.24 -1.23
N ALA A 69 -7.94 7.89 -1.60
CA ALA A 69 -8.22 6.68 -2.40
C ALA A 69 -7.61 6.76 -3.81
N CYS A 70 -7.64 7.93 -4.42
CA CYS A 70 -7.07 8.18 -5.74
C CYS A 70 -5.55 8.25 -5.70
N ALA A 71 -4.98 8.84 -4.64
CA ALA A 71 -3.55 8.82 -4.41
C ALA A 71 -3.00 7.40 -4.16
N GLU A 72 -3.73 6.57 -3.41
CA GLU A 72 -3.40 5.15 -3.22
C GLU A 72 -3.41 4.40 -4.55
N ARG A 73 -4.47 4.55 -5.35
CA ARG A 73 -4.55 3.93 -6.69
C ARG A 73 -3.41 4.33 -7.61
N ARG A 74 -2.95 5.59 -7.51
CA ARG A 74 -1.83 6.09 -8.31
C ARG A 74 -0.47 5.59 -7.81
N GLY A 75 -0.43 4.90 -6.66
CA GLY A 75 0.82 4.44 -6.07
C GLY A 75 1.61 5.55 -5.38
N LEU A 76 0.97 6.68 -5.06
CA LEU A 76 1.62 7.78 -4.32
C LEU A 76 1.71 7.51 -2.83
N LEU A 77 1.02 6.48 -2.33
CA LEU A 77 0.95 6.18 -0.92
C LEU A 77 1.57 4.82 -0.64
N SER A 78 2.37 4.75 0.42
CA SER A 78 2.92 3.50 0.94
C SER A 78 2.84 3.48 2.45
N PHE A 79 2.69 2.29 3.03
CA PHE A 79 2.69 2.12 4.48
C PHE A 79 4.02 1.55 4.94
N ALA A 80 4.39 1.84 6.19
CA ALA A 80 5.53 1.16 6.80
C ALA A 80 5.40 -0.35 6.63
N PRO A 81 6.50 -1.06 6.29
CA PRO A 81 6.49 -2.50 6.29
C PRO A 81 6.09 -2.99 7.68
N LYS A 82 5.35 -4.10 7.72
CA LYS A 82 5.06 -4.75 8.99
C LYS A 82 6.39 -5.21 9.58
N GLY A 83 6.61 -4.92 10.86
CA GLY A 83 7.75 -5.48 11.57
C GLY A 83 7.72 -7.01 11.48
N LEU A 84 8.89 -7.63 11.43
CA LEU A 84 8.98 -9.08 11.58
C LEU A 84 8.35 -9.44 12.93
N GLY A 85 7.45 -10.43 12.92
CA GLY A 85 6.90 -10.95 14.16
C GLY A 85 8.00 -11.58 15.03
N GLU A 86 7.64 -11.97 16.25
CA GLU A 86 8.53 -12.75 17.10
C GLU A 86 8.99 -14.02 16.36
N GLN A 87 10.29 -14.31 16.43
CA GLN A 87 10.85 -15.53 15.86
C GLN A 87 10.27 -16.74 16.60
N LEU A 88 9.45 -17.54 15.91
CA LEU A 88 8.77 -18.69 16.51
C LEU A 88 9.69 -19.91 16.73
N GLY A 89 10.90 -19.90 16.17
CA GLY A 89 11.88 -20.97 16.29
C GLY A 89 12.91 -20.95 15.17
N ILE A 90 13.87 -21.87 15.23
CA ILE A 90 14.84 -22.16 14.16
C ILE A 90 14.44 -23.52 13.58
N VAL A 91 14.31 -23.60 12.25
CA VAL A 91 14.15 -24.87 11.55
C VAL A 91 15.50 -25.25 10.97
N GLU A 92 16.10 -26.33 11.47
CA GLU A 92 17.28 -26.92 10.86
C GLU A 92 16.84 -27.84 9.72
N PHE A 93 17.29 -27.53 8.51
CA PHE A 93 17.10 -28.40 7.36
C PHE A 93 18.34 -29.28 7.21
N ALA A 94 18.17 -30.60 7.31
CA ALA A 94 19.20 -31.52 6.89
C ALA A 94 19.26 -31.51 5.36
N ILE A 95 20.43 -31.17 4.81
CA ILE A 95 20.68 -31.30 3.37
C ILE A 95 20.94 -32.77 3.14
N ASP A 96 19.94 -33.48 2.63
CA ASP A 96 20.13 -34.83 2.11
C ASP A 96 20.88 -34.68 0.77
N GLU A 97 22.10 -35.21 0.66
CA GLU A 97 22.91 -35.26 -0.58
C GLU A 97 22.22 -36.04 -1.73
N SER A 98 21.02 -36.57 -1.49
CA SER A 98 20.25 -37.39 -2.42
C SER A 98 19.26 -36.62 -3.30
N ALA A 99 19.35 -35.28 -3.35
CA ALA A 99 18.54 -34.51 -4.29
C ALA A 99 18.92 -34.84 -5.75
N PRO A 100 17.97 -35.21 -6.62
CA PRO A 100 18.26 -35.40 -8.04
C PRO A 100 18.73 -34.06 -8.63
N GLU A 101 19.84 -34.10 -9.38
CA GLU A 101 20.35 -32.99 -10.16
C GLU A 101 19.19 -32.35 -10.94
N ILE A 102 18.91 -31.07 -10.65
CA ILE A 102 17.90 -30.31 -11.39
C ILE A 102 18.51 -30.02 -12.76
N GLU A 103 18.21 -30.86 -13.75
CA GLU A 103 18.61 -30.60 -15.13
C GLU A 103 17.89 -29.36 -15.68
N LEU A 104 18.63 -28.26 -15.77
CA LEU A 104 18.20 -27.05 -16.47
C LEU A 104 18.31 -27.29 -17.99
N GLY A 105 17.30 -27.92 -18.56
CA GLY A 105 17.17 -28.07 -20.00
C GLY A 105 16.93 -26.71 -20.66
N MET A 106 17.98 -26.13 -21.25
CA MET A 106 17.87 -24.98 -22.15
C MET A 106 17.18 -25.47 -23.42
N LYS A 107 15.93 -25.04 -23.65
CA LYS A 107 15.23 -25.30 -24.91
C LYS A 107 15.77 -24.34 -25.95
N ASP A 108 16.70 -24.83 -26.76
CA ASP A 108 17.08 -24.15 -28.01
C ASP A 108 15.95 -24.39 -29.02
N ASP A 109 14.94 -23.51 -29.02
CA ASP A 109 14.01 -23.42 -30.14
C ASP A 109 14.74 -22.71 -31.31
N ILE A 110 15.36 -23.52 -32.18
CA ILE A 110 15.72 -23.19 -33.56
C ILE A 110 14.60 -23.73 -34.47
N ASP A 111 13.78 -22.82 -35.03
CA ASP A 111 13.66 -22.46 -36.46
C ASP A 111 12.60 -21.35 -36.63
#